data_AF-A0A8S2Z6L6-F1
#
_entry.id   AF-A0A8S2Z6L6-F1
#
_cell.length_a   1.000
_cell.length_b   1.000
_cell.length_c   1.000
_cell.angle_alpha   90.00
_cell.angle_beta   90.00
_cell.angle_gamma   90.00
#
_symmetry.space_group_name_H-M   'P 1'
#
loop_
_entity.id
_entity.type
_entity.pdbx_description
1 polymer ?
#
loop_
_entity_poly.entity_id
_entity_poly.type
_entity_poly.pdbx_seq_one_letter_code
_entity_poly.pdbx_strand_id
1 'polypeptide(L)' 'HIAKEFFERSNLPTSELSQIWNLSDVNHDGALSLGEFCTAMHLVVLRLNGFQLPDELPQQLQPFTPLID' A
#
# COMPACT_ATOMS: atom_id res chain seq x y z
N HIS A 1 -3.79 -3.07 -11.71
CA HIS A 1 -3.44 -1.80 -12.38
C HIS A 1 -4.18 -0.56 -11.84
N ILE A 2 -5.47 -0.64 -11.49
CA ILE A 2 -6.27 0.52 -11.03
C ILE A 2 -5.65 1.25 -9.83
N ALA A 3 -5.08 0.52 -8.88
CA ALA A 3 -4.46 1.10 -7.69
C ALA A 3 -3.27 2.01 -8.00
N LYS A 4 -2.37 1.56 -8.88
CA LYS A 4 -1.18 2.32 -9.27
C LYS A 4 -1.57 3.63 -9.94
N GLU A 5 -2.50 3.58 -10.90
CA GLU A 5 -3.01 4.77 -11.59
C GLU A 5 -3.73 5.72 -10.62
N PHE A 6 -4.44 5.18 -9.63
CA PHE A 6 -5.11 5.99 -8.60
C PHE A 6 -4.10 6.74 -7.72
N PHE A 7 -3.01 6.07 -7.33
CA PHE A 7 -1.98 6.71 -6.51
C PHE A 7 -1.12 7.68 -7.30
N GLU A 8 -0.84 7.42 -8.58
CA GLU A 8 -0.20 8.38 -9.48
C GLU A 8 -1.00 9.68 -9.62
N ARG A 9 -2.34 9.59 -9.52
CA ARG A 9 -3.22 10.77 -9.49
C ARG A 9 -3.27 11.50 -8.14
N SER A 10 -2.75 10.89 -7.07
CA SER A 10 -2.76 11.47 -5.73
C SER A 10 -1.65 12.52 -5.50
N ASN A 11 -0.88 12.87 -6.55
CA ASN A 11 0.20 13.87 -6.50
C ASN A 11 1.37 13.47 -5.57
N LEU A 12 1.52 12.18 -5.27
CA LEU A 12 2.62 11.68 -4.47
C LEU A 12 3.87 11.44 -5.33
N PRO A 13 5.09 11.62 -4.76
CA PRO A 13 6.32 11.27 -5.43
C PRO A 13 6.34 9.77 -5.80
N THR A 14 6.90 9.44 -6.97
CA THR A 14 7.05 8.04 -7.41
C THR A 14 7.80 7.18 -6.40
N SER A 15 8.75 7.76 -5.64
CA SER A 15 9.44 7.07 -4.55
C SER A 15 8.50 6.61 -3.44
N GLU A 16 7.58 7.48 -3.01
CA GLU A 16 6.59 7.17 -1.98
C GLU A 16 5.57 6.16 -2.49
N LEU A 17 5.14 6.30 -3.76
CA LEU A 17 4.26 5.33 -4.40
C LEU A 17 4.88 3.94 -4.47
N SER A 18 6.17 3.85 -4.80
CA SER A 18 6.90 2.59 -4.82
C SER A 18 7.02 1.99 -3.42
N GLN A 19 7.23 2.84 -2.40
CA GLN A 19 7.29 2.40 -1.01
C GLN A 19 5.93 1.87 -0.54
N ILE A 20 4.84 2.62 -0.78
CA ILE A 20 3.47 2.20 -0.46
C ILE A 20 3.12 0.89 -1.16
N TRP A 21 3.48 0.76 -2.44
CA TRP A 21 3.27 -0.46 -3.21
C TRP A 21 3.99 -1.63 -2.56
N ASN A 22 5.30 -1.50 -2.30
CA ASN A 22 6.11 -2.57 -1.73
C ASN A 22 5.69 -2.94 -0.31
N LEU A 23 5.19 -1.98 0.45
CA LEU A 23 4.60 -2.20 1.77
C LEU A 23 3.31 -3.02 1.65
N SER A 24 2.44 -2.67 0.71
CA SER A 24 1.10 -3.22 0.62
C SER A 24 1.03 -4.56 -0.12
N ASP A 25 1.94 -4.79 -1.06
CA ASP A 25 2.09 -6.01 -1.88
C ASP A 25 2.88 -7.06 -1.08
N VAL A 26 2.22 -7.71 -0.13
CA VAL A 26 2.87 -8.61 0.85
C VAL A 26 3.20 -9.96 0.23
N ASN A 27 2.39 -10.39 -0.74
CA ASN A 27 2.59 -11.61 -1.51
C ASN A 27 3.53 -11.42 -2.71
N HIS A 28 3.93 -10.18 -3.02
CA HIS A 28 4.75 -9.83 -4.17
C HIS A 28 4.21 -10.40 -5.49
N ASP A 29 2.88 -10.51 -5.61
CA ASP A 29 2.22 -11.03 -6.82
C ASP A 29 2.09 -9.97 -7.92
N GLY A 30 2.42 -8.71 -7.59
CA GLY A 30 2.32 -7.56 -8.49
C GLY A 30 0.88 -7.07 -8.66
N ALA A 31 -0.05 -7.50 -7.81
CA ALA A 31 -1.47 -7.18 -7.85
C ALA A 31 -2.06 -7.04 -6.44
N LEU A 32 -2.30 -5.80 -6.03
CA LEU A 32 -2.99 -5.52 -4.76
C LEU A 32 -4.40 -6.13 -4.73
N SER A 33 -4.59 -7.13 -3.85
CA SER A 33 -5.89 -7.65 -3.45
C SER A 33 -6.71 -6.60 -2.69
N LEU A 34 -8.01 -6.81 -2.49
CA LEU A 34 -8.86 -5.82 -1.78
C LEU A 34 -8.29 -5.42 -0.41
N GLY A 35 -7.74 -6.38 0.34
CA GLY A 35 -7.10 -6.12 1.64
C GLY A 35 -5.83 -5.27 1.49
N GLU A 36 -4.96 -5.63 0.55
CA GLU A 36 -3.73 -4.90 0.25
C GLU A 36 -4.00 -3.50 -0.31
N PHE A 37 -5.06 -3.35 -1.11
CA PHE A 37 -5.51 -2.06 -1.62
C PHE A 37 -6.01 -1.15 -0.49
N CYS A 38 -6.77 -1.69 0.46
CA CYS A 38 -7.17 -0.93 1.65
C CYS A 38 -5.96 -0.44 2.43
N THR A 39 -4.95 -1.30 2.61
CA THR A 39 -3.69 -0.94 3.28
C THR A 39 -2.93 0.15 2.51
N ALA A 40 -2.77 -0.02 1.20
CA ALA A 40 -2.13 0.97 0.33
C ALA A 40 -2.83 2.33 0.38
N MET A 41 -4.16 2.33 0.33
CA MET A 41 -4.96 3.54 0.41
C MET A 41 -4.85 4.20 1.79
N HIS A 42 -4.78 3.42 2.86
CA HIS A 42 -4.57 3.95 4.21
C HIS A 42 -3.21 4.66 4.34
N LEU A 43 -2.14 4.07 3.78
CA LEU A 43 -0.80 4.67 3.75
C LEU A 43 -0.78 5.97 2.93
N VAL A 44 -1.47 6.00 1.79
CA VAL A 44 -1.60 7.21 0.95
C VAL A 44 -2.33 8.32 1.71
N VAL A 45 -3.43 7.99 2.39
CA VAL A 45 -4.18 8.95 3.21
C VAL A 45 -3.33 9.46 4.37
N LEU A 46 -2.58 8.59 5.07
CA LEU A 46 -1.62 9.00 6.10
C LEU A 46 -0.61 10.01 5.55
N ARG A 47 -0.04 9.72 4.38
CA ARG A 47 0.95 10.58 3.75
C ARG A 47 0.36 11.93 3.31
N LEU A 48 -0.85 11.92 2.75
CA LEU A 48 -1.58 13.14 2.39
C LEU A 48 -1.94 13.99 3.61
N ASN A 49 -2.15 13.37 4.77
CA ASN A 49 -2.35 14.08 6.05
C ASN A 49 -1.03 14.63 6.64
N GLY A 50 0.11 14.43 5.98
CA GLY A 50 1.41 14.91 6.43
C GLY A 50 2.13 13.98 7.41
N PHE A 51 1.61 12.78 7.66
CA PHE A 51 2.32 11.75 8.42
C PHE A 51 3.40 11.10 7.56
N GLN A 52 4.45 10.60 8.22
CA GLN A 52 5.50 9.85 7.54
C GLN A 52 5.02 8.43 7.23
N LEU A 53 5.42 7.91 6.07
CA LEU A 53 5.21 6.50 5.76
C LEU A 53 6.04 5.66 6.74
N PRO A 54 5.47 4.62 7.36
CA PRO A 54 6.25 3.66 8.14
C PRO A 54 7.20 2.90 7.20
N ASP A 55 8.43 2.63 7.66
CA ASP A 55 9.41 1.82 6.92
C ASP A 55 8.98 0.35 6.79
N GLU A 56 8.21 -0.14 7.76
CA GLU A 56 7.68 -1.49 7.79
C GLU A 56 6.19 -1.47 8.10
N LEU A 57 5.42 -2.31 7.42
CA LEU A 57 3.98 -2.38 7.61
C LEU A 57 3.72 -2.99 9.00
N PRO A 58 3.14 -2.24 9.96
CA PRO A 58 2.92 -2.78 11.29
C PRO A 58 2.01 -3.99 11.18
N GLN A 59 2.31 -5.04 11.95
CA GLN A 59 1.62 -6.34 11.93
C GLN A 59 0.08 -6.24 12.07
N GLN A 60 -0.43 -5.10 12.55
CA GLN A 60 -1.85 -4.78 12.65
C GLN A 60 -2.53 -4.40 11.32
N LEU A 61 -1.77 -3.91 10.34
CA LEU A 61 -2.25 -3.53 9.00
C LEU A 61 -1.94 -4.61 7.96
N GLN A 62 -1.26 -5.69 8.34
CA GLN A 62 -1.04 -6.82 7.47
C GLN A 62 -2.41 -7.41 7.10
N PRO A 63 -2.77 -7.43 5.80
CA PRO A 63 -3.99 -8.08 5.38
C PRO A 63 -3.90 -9.53 5.82
N PHE A 64 -4.94 -10.01 6.50
CA PHE A 64 -5.04 -11.38 6.95
C PHE A 64 -5.09 -12.27 5.71
N THR A 65 -3.94 -12.71 5.21
CA THR A 65 -3.87 -13.75 4.19
C THR A 65 -4.16 -15.07 4.90
N PRO A 66 -5.33 -15.69 4.68
CA PRO A 66 -5.54 -17.04 5.16
C PRO A 66 -4.49 -17.91 4.47
N LEU A 67 -3.65 -18.54 5.29
CA LEU A 67 -2.57 -19.43 4.90
C LEU A 67 -3.16 -20.68 4.21
N ILE A 68 -3.50 -20.57 2.92
CA ILE A 68 -3.89 -21.70 2.08
C ILE A 68 -3.23 -21.52 0.71
N ASP A 69 -2.17 -22.30 0.52
CA ASP A 69 -1.51 -22.68 -0.75
C ASP A 69 -2.50 -23.01 -1.87
#